data_AF-A0A963AT76-F1
#
_entry.id   AF-A0A963AT76-F1
#
_cell.length_a   1.000
_cell.length_b   1.000
_cell.length_c   1.000
_cell.angle_alpha   90.00
_cell.angle_beta   90.00
_cell.angle_gamma   90.00
#
_symmetry.space_group_name_H-M   'P 1'
#
loop_
_entity.id
_entity.type
_entity.pdbx_description
1 polymer ?
#
loop_
_entity_poly.entity_id
_entity_poly.type
_entity_poly.pdbx_seq_one_letter_code
_entity_poly.pdbx_strand_id
1 'polypeptide(L)'
;RYAGETGCEVHVYVLMTNHVHLLLTPRESDSAGDLMKRLGQRYVQYVNRTYRRSGTLWEGRYKSCLTQEEDYVLGCHRYIELNPVRAGMTEHPAEYRWSSYRANAQSESNTLLTPHPLYVALGTSGESRCASYRELFRNELDPGMVGEIRQATNGNYALGTTRFQAQVERALGRRAARGVSRRPRKSRSDDADLDLSS
;
A
#
# COMPACT_ATOMS: atom_id res chain seq x y z
N ARG A 1 -10.53 14.21 9.86
CA ARG A 1 -11.78 13.90 10.59
C ARG A 1 -11.90 12.41 10.90
N TYR A 2 -12.14 11.53 9.92
CA TYR A 2 -12.38 10.10 10.22
C TYR A 2 -11.18 9.36 10.80
N ALA A 3 -9.95 9.69 10.37
CA ALA A 3 -8.74 9.07 10.91
C ALA A 3 -8.65 9.18 12.45
N GLY A 4 -8.85 10.39 12.99
CA GLY A 4 -8.90 10.59 14.44
C GLY A 4 -10.10 9.92 15.12
N GLU A 5 -11.27 9.91 14.48
CA GLU A 5 -12.48 9.25 15.01
C GLU A 5 -12.37 7.71 15.09
N THR A 6 -11.52 7.09 14.26
CA THR A 6 -11.34 5.63 14.22
C THR A 6 -10.04 5.17 14.87
N GLY A 7 -9.24 6.07 15.44
CA GLY A 7 -7.95 5.73 16.02
C GLY A 7 -6.89 5.35 14.98
N CYS A 8 -6.94 5.93 13.78
CA CYS A 8 -5.92 5.76 12.75
C CYS A 8 -5.05 7.01 12.62
N GLU A 9 -3.74 6.79 12.51
CA GLU A 9 -2.76 7.80 12.14
C GLU A 9 -2.44 7.63 10.66
N VAL A 10 -2.83 8.60 9.82
CA VAL A 10 -2.58 8.53 8.38
C VAL A 10 -1.25 9.22 8.08
N HIS A 11 -0.31 8.48 7.51
CA HIS A 11 1.02 9.00 7.18
C HIS A 11 1.10 9.50 5.74
N VAL A 12 0.44 8.79 4.82
CA VAL A 12 0.48 9.06 3.38
C VAL A 12 -0.86 8.70 2.75
N TYR A 13 -1.31 9.48 1.77
CA TYR A 13 -2.46 9.12 0.96
C TYR A 13 -2.33 9.59 -0.51
N VAL A 14 -3.03 8.88 -1.39
CA VAL A 14 -3.43 9.36 -2.71
C VAL A 14 -4.87 8.95 -2.98
N LEU A 15 -5.72 9.91 -3.35
CA LEU A 15 -7.09 9.66 -3.80
C LEU A 15 -7.11 9.66 -5.33
N MET A 16 -7.12 8.49 -5.95
CA MET A 16 -7.25 8.34 -7.40
C MET A 16 -8.73 8.44 -7.82
N THR A 17 -8.99 8.51 -9.12
CA THR A 17 -10.36 8.57 -9.68
C THR A 17 -11.13 7.26 -9.51
N ASN A 18 -10.44 6.14 -9.35
CA ASN A 18 -11.01 4.79 -9.28
C ASN A 18 -10.61 4.00 -8.03
N HIS A 19 -9.67 4.48 -7.22
CA HIS A 19 -9.24 3.82 -5.98
C HIS A 19 -8.51 4.79 -5.03
N VAL A 20 -8.21 4.35 -3.82
CA VAL A 20 -7.46 5.12 -2.82
C VAL A 20 -6.31 4.28 -2.31
N HIS A 21 -5.14 4.91 -2.11
CA HIS A 21 -3.99 4.32 -1.43
C HIS A 21 -3.73 5.05 -0.11
N LEU A 22 -3.53 4.31 0.97
CA LEU A 22 -3.23 4.84 2.30
C LEU A 22 -2.05 4.08 2.92
N LEU A 23 -1.16 4.80 3.58
CA LEU A 23 -0.24 4.26 4.59
C LEU A 23 -0.66 4.82 5.94
N LEU A 24 -0.95 3.95 6.90
CA LEU A 24 -1.47 4.34 8.20
C LEU A 24 -1.03 3.38 9.30
N THR A 25 -1.01 3.89 10.54
CA THR A 25 -0.87 3.11 11.76
C THR A 25 -2.20 3.09 12.50
N PRO A 26 -2.86 1.92 12.64
CA PRO A 26 -4.05 1.79 13.45
C PRO A 26 -3.67 1.62 14.94
N ARG A 27 -4.41 2.27 15.85
CA ARG A 27 -4.24 2.10 17.30
C ARG A 27 -4.80 0.78 17.82
N GLU A 28 -5.83 0.27 17.16
CA GLU A 28 -6.50 -0.99 17.51
C GLU A 28 -6.64 -1.86 16.26
N SER A 29 -6.87 -3.17 16.44
CA SER A 29 -6.96 -4.14 15.34
C SER A 29 -8.05 -3.80 14.31
N ASP A 30 -9.16 -3.20 14.75
CA ASP A 30 -10.33 -2.93 13.91
C ASP A 30 -10.34 -1.51 13.31
N SER A 31 -9.48 -0.61 13.82
CA SER A 31 -9.43 0.81 13.44
C SER A 31 -9.32 1.02 11.93
N ALA A 32 -8.45 0.24 11.26
CA ALA A 32 -8.25 0.35 9.82
C ALA A 32 -9.50 -0.05 9.02
N GLY A 33 -10.19 -1.12 9.45
CA GLY A 33 -11.43 -1.57 8.82
C GLY A 33 -12.55 -0.54 8.97
N ASP A 34 -12.68 0.05 10.16
CA ASP A 34 -13.66 1.09 10.44
C ASP A 34 -13.40 2.38 9.65
N LEU A 35 -12.13 2.78 9.52
CA LEU A 35 -11.75 3.91 8.68
C LEU A 35 -12.16 3.67 7.23
N MET A 36 -11.83 2.50 6.67
CA MET A 36 -12.15 2.16 5.29
C MET A 36 -13.65 2.09 5.04
N LYS A 37 -14.42 1.57 6.01
CA LYS A 37 -15.89 1.55 5.95
C LYS A 37 -16.46 2.97 5.88
N ARG A 38 -16.04 3.87 6.77
CA ARG A 38 -16.51 5.27 6.81
C ARG A 38 -16.08 6.03 5.55
N LEU A 39 -14.83 5.89 5.14
CA LEU A 39 -14.29 6.51 3.92
C LEU A 39 -15.07 6.06 2.69
N GLY A 40 -15.26 4.74 2.54
CA GLY A 40 -15.96 4.16 1.40
C GLY A 40 -17.40 4.64 1.30
N GLN A 41 -18.13 4.65 2.42
CA GLN A 41 -19.52 5.16 2.46
C GLN A 41 -19.60 6.64 2.05
N ARG A 42 -18.72 7.48 2.60
CA ARG A 42 -18.76 8.92 2.33
C ARG A 42 -18.36 9.26 0.90
N TYR A 43 -17.35 8.58 0.37
CA TYR A 43 -16.87 8.81 -0.99
C TYR A 43 -17.90 8.36 -2.04
N VAL A 44 -18.53 7.19 -1.86
CA VAL A 44 -19.64 6.74 -2.72
C VAL A 44 -20.78 7.77 -2.72
N GLN A 45 -21.18 8.26 -1.54
CA GLN A 45 -22.21 9.29 -1.44
C GLN A 45 -21.83 10.58 -2.17
N TYR A 46 -20.58 11.03 -2.03
CA TYR A 46 -20.07 12.22 -2.73
C TYR A 46 -20.09 12.03 -4.24
N VAL A 47 -19.51 10.95 -4.76
CA VAL A 47 -19.45 10.67 -6.21
C VAL A 47 -20.85 10.54 -6.80
N ASN A 48 -21.73 9.78 -6.15
CA ASN A 48 -23.11 9.61 -6.62
C ASN A 48 -23.87 10.94 -6.68
N ARG A 49 -23.69 11.83 -5.69
CA ARG A 49 -24.30 13.17 -5.70
C ARG A 49 -23.68 14.08 -6.77
N THR A 50 -22.36 14.14 -6.85
CA THR A 50 -21.63 15.02 -7.78
C THR A 50 -21.90 14.66 -9.23
N TYR A 51 -21.88 13.37 -9.56
CA TYR A 51 -22.04 12.88 -10.93
C TYR A 51 -23.45 12.39 -11.25
N ARG A 52 -24.43 12.62 -10.36
CA ARG A 52 -25.83 12.17 -10.49
C ARG A 52 -25.95 10.67 -10.84
N ARG A 53 -25.11 9.85 -10.21
CA ARG A 53 -25.10 8.39 -10.35
C ARG A 53 -25.78 7.74 -9.14
N SER A 54 -26.11 6.46 -9.27
CA SER A 54 -26.55 5.59 -8.18
C SER A 54 -25.76 4.28 -8.21
N GLY A 55 -25.81 3.51 -7.11
CA GLY A 55 -25.12 2.23 -6.99
C GLY A 55 -23.76 2.30 -6.28
N THR A 56 -23.06 1.16 -6.29
CA THR A 56 -21.74 0.98 -5.66
C THR A 56 -20.63 1.57 -6.52
N LEU A 57 -19.63 2.20 -5.89
CA LEU A 57 -18.42 2.66 -6.59
C LEU A 57 -17.28 1.65 -6.53
N TRP A 58 -17.22 0.85 -5.47
CA TRP A 58 -16.13 -0.07 -5.20
C TRP A 58 -16.45 -1.47 -5.71
N GLU A 59 -15.53 -2.06 -6.47
CA GLU A 59 -15.68 -3.40 -7.06
C GLU A 59 -15.26 -4.55 -6.11
N GLY A 60 -14.98 -4.26 -4.83
CA GLY A 60 -14.59 -5.29 -3.88
C GLY A 60 -14.21 -4.77 -2.49
N ARG A 61 -13.70 -5.68 -1.65
CA ARG A 61 -13.14 -5.36 -0.33
C ARG A 61 -11.80 -4.62 -0.48
N TYR A 62 -11.47 -3.79 0.50
CA TYR A 62 -10.13 -3.21 0.58
C TYR A 62 -9.08 -4.31 0.74
N LYS A 63 -7.88 -4.03 0.23
CA LYS A 63 -6.69 -4.87 0.39
C LYS A 63 -5.75 -4.22 1.41
N SER A 64 -5.07 -5.03 2.21
CA SER A 64 -4.12 -4.53 3.21
C SER A 64 -2.95 -5.47 3.40
N CYS A 65 -1.78 -4.89 3.68
CA CYS A 65 -0.55 -5.60 4.01
C CYS A 65 0.14 -4.90 5.19
N LEU A 66 0.59 -5.68 6.18
CA LEU A 66 1.47 -5.16 7.23
C LEU A 66 2.83 -4.86 6.62
N THR A 67 3.41 -3.71 6.95
CA THR A 67 4.67 -3.24 6.36
C THR A 67 5.75 -3.19 7.44
N GLN A 68 6.90 -3.80 7.16
CA GLN A 68 8.09 -3.67 8.00
C GLN A 68 8.65 -2.24 7.91
N GLU A 69 9.04 -1.65 9.03
CA GLU A 69 9.37 -0.23 9.08
C GLU A 69 10.63 0.14 8.29
N GLU A 70 11.78 -0.46 8.65
CA GLU A 70 13.11 0.07 8.33
C GLU A 70 13.35 0.30 6.84
N ASP A 71 12.96 -0.68 6.01
CA ASP A 71 13.29 -0.66 4.58
C ASP A 71 12.10 -0.28 3.69
N TYR A 72 10.86 -0.38 4.18
CA TYR A 72 9.68 -0.32 3.32
C TYR A 72 8.81 0.91 3.54
N VAL A 73 8.84 1.57 4.70
CA VAL A 73 7.93 2.71 4.95
C VAL A 73 8.19 3.84 3.96
N LEU A 74 9.44 4.30 3.81
CA LEU A 74 9.75 5.37 2.85
C LEU A 74 9.59 4.90 1.40
N GLY A 75 9.75 3.60 1.12
CA GLY A 75 9.39 2.99 -0.16
C GLY A 75 7.89 3.10 -0.44
N CYS A 76 7.04 2.81 0.55
CA CYS A 76 5.59 2.94 0.50
C CYS A 76 5.15 4.40 0.34
N HIS A 77 5.81 5.36 1.02
CA HIS A 77 5.59 6.79 0.81
C HIS A 77 5.71 7.16 -0.67
N ARG A 78 6.87 6.86 -1.27
CA ARG A 78 7.14 7.14 -2.69
C ARG A 78 6.18 6.36 -3.59
N TYR A 79 5.96 5.07 -3.31
CA TYR A 79 5.05 4.24 -4.09
C TYR A 79 3.66 4.86 -4.12
N ILE A 80 3.10 5.24 -2.98
CA ILE A 80 1.75 5.81 -2.91
C ILE A 80 1.69 7.14 -3.68
N GLU A 81 2.61 8.07 -3.41
CA GLU A 81 2.57 9.42 -3.98
C GLU A 81 2.95 9.48 -5.47
N LEU A 82 3.73 8.51 -5.98
CA LEU A 82 4.00 8.35 -7.41
C LEU A 82 2.87 7.65 -8.17
N ASN A 83 1.76 7.27 -7.52
CA ASN A 83 0.66 6.60 -8.22
C ASN A 83 0.06 7.42 -9.38
N PRO A 84 -0.21 8.74 -9.23
CA PRO A 84 -0.71 9.57 -10.32
C PRO A 84 0.25 9.64 -11.51
N VAL A 85 1.56 9.70 -11.25
CA VAL A 85 2.60 9.69 -12.28
C VAL A 85 2.63 8.35 -13.01
N ARG A 86 2.64 7.23 -12.27
CA ARG A 86 2.57 5.88 -12.86
C ARG A 86 1.29 5.62 -13.64
N ALA A 87 0.20 6.33 -13.33
CA ALA A 87 -1.07 6.27 -14.05
C ALA A 87 -1.11 7.22 -15.26
N GLY A 88 -0.04 7.99 -15.53
CA GLY A 88 0.02 8.96 -16.63
C GLY A 88 -0.90 10.17 -16.44
N MET A 89 -1.30 10.48 -15.21
CA MET A 89 -2.20 11.59 -14.92
C MET A 89 -1.47 12.94 -14.76
N THR A 90 -0.23 12.89 -14.29
CA THR A 90 0.64 14.05 -14.07
C THR A 90 2.09 13.66 -14.33
N GLU A 91 2.96 14.61 -14.62
CA GLU A 91 4.39 14.33 -14.83
C GLU A 91 5.15 14.28 -13.50
N HIS A 92 4.70 15.07 -12.52
CA HIS A 92 5.30 15.14 -11.19
C HIS A 92 4.25 14.97 -10.08
N PRO A 93 4.56 14.29 -8.95
CA PRO A 93 3.59 14.08 -7.87
C PRO A 93 3.07 15.40 -7.24
N ALA A 94 3.84 16.49 -7.30
CA ALA A 94 3.41 17.81 -6.85
C ALA A 94 2.19 18.37 -7.62
N GLU A 95 2.00 17.96 -8.87
CA GLU A 95 0.90 18.44 -9.71
C GLU A 95 -0.43 17.80 -9.30
N TYR A 96 -0.38 16.65 -8.62
CA TYR A 96 -1.57 15.94 -8.20
C TYR A 96 -2.07 16.39 -6.82
N ARG A 97 -3.03 17.32 -6.82
CA ARG A 97 -3.58 17.94 -5.60
C ARG A 97 -4.20 16.99 -4.59
N TRP A 98 -4.64 15.79 -5.02
CA TRP A 98 -5.33 14.84 -4.14
C TRP A 98 -4.38 13.79 -3.56
N SER A 99 -3.19 14.24 -3.15
CA SER A 99 -2.15 13.44 -2.51
C SER A 99 -1.62 14.12 -1.26
N SER A 100 -0.89 13.38 -0.44
CA SER A 100 -0.09 13.92 0.67
C SER A 100 1.24 14.53 0.24
N TYR A 101 1.63 14.44 -1.04
CA TYR A 101 2.96 14.84 -1.51
C TYR A 101 3.29 16.28 -1.14
N ARG A 102 2.37 17.22 -1.34
CA ARG A 102 2.64 18.64 -1.05
C ARG A 102 2.86 18.90 0.44
N ALA A 103 2.16 18.17 1.31
CA ALA A 103 2.39 18.28 2.74
C ALA A 103 3.76 17.71 3.14
N ASN A 104 4.14 16.56 2.58
CA ASN A 104 5.39 15.88 2.89
C ASN A 104 6.63 16.51 2.22
N ALA A 105 6.47 17.08 1.04
CA ALA A 105 7.56 17.56 0.19
C ALA A 105 7.63 19.08 0.08
N GLN A 106 6.55 19.82 0.39
CA GLN A 106 6.44 21.26 0.15
C GLN A 106 5.97 22.04 1.38
N SER A 107 5.91 21.40 2.55
CA SER A 107 5.47 22.01 3.81
C SER A 107 4.05 22.58 3.80
N GLU A 108 3.18 22.10 2.90
CA GLU A 108 1.76 22.47 2.96
C GLU A 108 1.11 21.90 4.23
N SER A 109 0.29 22.70 4.90
CA SER A 109 -0.40 22.25 6.11
C SER A 109 -1.48 21.23 5.76
N ASN A 110 -1.47 20.10 6.49
CA ASN A 110 -2.48 19.06 6.30
C ASN A 110 -2.81 18.40 7.64
N THR A 111 -3.98 18.75 8.19
CA THR A 111 -4.45 18.25 9.49
C THR A 111 -4.90 16.79 9.47
N LEU A 112 -4.95 16.15 8.29
CA LEU A 112 -5.24 14.71 8.18
C LEU A 112 -3.99 13.87 8.49
N LEU A 113 -2.80 14.43 8.31
CA LEU A 113 -1.56 13.67 8.36
C LEU A 113 -0.98 13.65 9.78
N THR A 114 -0.57 12.46 10.20
CA THR A 114 0.31 12.23 11.33
C THR A 114 1.68 11.83 10.76
N PRO A 115 2.74 12.63 10.92
CA PRO A 115 4.08 12.28 10.45
C PRO A 115 4.57 10.95 11.03
N HIS A 116 4.99 10.00 10.17
CA HIS A 116 5.62 8.75 10.63
C HIS A 116 7.02 9.03 11.21
N PRO A 117 7.49 8.33 12.26
CA PRO A 117 8.83 8.53 12.84
C PRO A 117 9.97 8.51 11.80
N LEU A 118 9.96 7.55 10.87
CA LEU A 118 10.96 7.48 9.79
C LEU A 118 10.91 8.68 8.83
N TYR A 119 9.75 9.28 8.60
CA TYR A 119 9.65 10.53 7.84
C TYR A 119 10.17 11.71 8.67
N VAL A 120 9.86 11.75 9.98
CA VAL A 120 10.40 12.77 10.90
C VAL A 120 11.93 12.71 10.93
N ALA A 121 12.51 11.51 10.95
CA ALA A 121 13.96 11.29 10.98
C ALA A 121 14.72 11.80 9.73
N LEU A 122 14.03 12.14 8.63
CA LEU A 122 14.66 12.69 7.42
C LEU A 122 15.27 14.08 7.61
N GLY A 123 14.88 14.81 8.66
CA GLY A 123 15.42 16.14 8.91
C GLY A 123 15.07 16.69 10.29
N THR A 124 15.95 17.54 10.81
CA THR A 124 15.80 18.19 12.11
C THR A 124 14.80 19.35 12.10
N SER A 125 14.53 19.95 10.93
CA SER A 125 13.57 21.02 10.73
C SER A 125 12.53 20.61 9.67
N GLY A 126 11.39 21.31 9.61
CA GLY A 126 10.39 21.06 8.55
C GLY A 126 10.96 21.23 7.15
N GLU A 127 11.80 22.25 6.96
CA GLU A 127 12.45 22.55 5.69
C GLU A 127 13.46 21.48 5.27
N SER A 128 14.37 21.09 6.18
CA SER A 128 15.38 20.06 5.87
C SER A 128 14.72 18.70 5.64
N ARG A 129 13.65 18.39 6.37
CA ARG A 129 12.85 17.18 6.17
C ARG A 129 12.19 17.16 4.79
N CYS A 130 11.55 18.26 4.37
CA CYS A 130 10.97 18.36 3.04
C CYS A 130 12.04 18.26 1.93
N ALA A 131 13.21 18.86 2.14
CA ALA A 131 14.33 18.76 1.22
C ALA A 131 14.78 17.29 1.07
N SER A 132 15.13 16.63 2.17
CA SER A 132 15.47 15.20 2.19
C SER A 132 14.36 14.31 1.62
N TYR A 133 13.10 14.67 1.84
CA TYR A 133 11.97 13.92 1.27
C TYR A 133 11.92 14.04 -0.24
N ARG A 134 12.12 15.24 -0.82
CA ARG A 134 12.20 15.43 -2.28
C ARG A 134 13.34 14.64 -2.91
N GLU A 135 14.48 14.49 -2.21
CA GLU A 135 15.60 13.67 -2.67
C GLU A 135 15.21 12.24 -2.99
N LEU A 136 14.28 11.68 -2.23
CA LEU A 136 13.78 10.33 -2.45
C LEU A 136 13.13 10.20 -3.83
N PHE A 137 12.60 11.26 -4.43
CA PHE A 137 11.90 11.24 -5.72
C PHE A 137 12.81 11.54 -6.92
N ARG A 138 14.10 11.86 -6.71
CA ARG A 138 15.03 12.15 -7.81
C ARG A 138 15.24 10.97 -8.75
N ASN A 139 15.27 9.77 -8.19
CA ASN A 139 15.40 8.53 -8.96
C ASN A 139 14.05 7.81 -9.01
N GLU A 140 13.89 6.93 -9.99
CA GLU A 140 12.74 6.04 -10.04
C GLU A 140 12.70 5.11 -8.81
N LEU A 141 11.51 4.60 -8.50
CA LEU A 141 11.41 3.54 -7.49
C LEU A 141 11.99 2.26 -8.09
N ASP A 142 12.79 1.53 -7.32
CA ASP A 142 13.28 0.23 -7.77
C ASP A 142 12.12 -0.66 -8.24
N PRO A 143 12.16 -1.20 -9.48
CA PRO A 143 11.09 -2.05 -10.01
C PRO A 143 10.82 -3.30 -9.15
N GLY A 144 11.86 -3.83 -8.48
CA GLY A 144 11.73 -4.93 -7.52
C GLY A 144 10.85 -4.54 -6.34
N MET A 145 11.14 -3.42 -5.69
CA MET A 145 10.32 -2.88 -4.60
C MET A 145 8.88 -2.57 -5.01
N VAL A 146 8.66 -2.02 -6.22
CA VAL A 146 7.30 -1.84 -6.78
C VAL A 146 6.57 -3.19 -6.87
N GLY A 147 7.28 -4.21 -7.35
CA GLY A 147 6.79 -5.58 -7.44
C GLY A 147 6.43 -6.18 -6.10
N GLU A 148 7.27 -5.98 -5.07
CA GLU A 148 7.05 -6.47 -3.71
C GLU A 148 5.84 -5.83 -3.06
N ILE A 149 5.72 -4.50 -3.12
CA ILE A 149 4.55 -3.76 -2.60
C ILE A 149 3.27 -4.29 -3.25
N ARG A 150 3.24 -4.36 -4.59
CA ARG A 150 2.06 -4.85 -5.34
C ARG A 150 1.69 -6.29 -4.97
N GLN A 151 2.67 -7.17 -4.86
CA GLN A 151 2.45 -8.57 -4.52
C GLN A 151 1.93 -8.72 -3.10
N ALA A 152 2.53 -8.01 -2.14
CA ALA A 152 2.11 -8.02 -0.75
C ALA A 152 0.67 -7.49 -0.59
N THR A 153 0.37 -6.33 -1.16
CA THR A 153 -0.98 -5.74 -1.09
C THR A 153 -2.02 -6.63 -1.78
N ASN A 154 -1.74 -7.16 -2.98
CA ASN A 154 -2.72 -7.97 -3.70
C ASN A 154 -2.98 -9.34 -3.06
N GLY A 155 -1.98 -9.91 -2.40
CA GLY A 155 -2.09 -11.19 -1.70
C GLY A 155 -2.52 -11.07 -0.23
N ASN A 156 -2.65 -9.85 0.31
CA ASN A 156 -2.77 -9.57 1.74
C ASN A 156 -1.64 -10.22 2.58
N TYR A 157 -0.42 -10.22 2.04
CA TYR A 157 0.79 -10.72 2.70
C TYR A 157 1.50 -9.59 3.44
N ALA A 158 2.40 -9.93 4.36
CA ALA A 158 3.29 -8.95 4.97
C ALA A 158 4.35 -8.48 3.96
N LEU A 159 4.49 -7.17 3.83
CA LEU A 159 5.55 -6.50 3.09
C LEU A 159 6.76 -6.35 4.01
N GLY A 160 7.80 -7.11 3.75
CA GLY A 160 8.97 -7.15 4.62
C GLY A 160 9.84 -8.37 4.32
N THR A 161 10.93 -8.47 5.08
CA THR A 161 11.85 -9.62 5.01
C THR A 161 11.15 -10.95 5.31
N THR A 162 11.73 -12.06 4.87
CA THR A 162 11.22 -13.41 5.20
C THR A 162 11.08 -13.62 6.70
N ARG A 163 12.01 -13.05 7.49
CA ARG A 163 11.95 -13.07 8.96
C ARG A 163 10.70 -12.35 9.47
N PHE A 164 10.44 -11.14 8.97
CA PHE A 164 9.26 -10.37 9.34
C PHE A 164 7.96 -11.09 8.96
N GLN A 165 7.89 -11.65 7.74
CA GLN A 165 6.74 -12.43 7.30
C GLN A 165 6.47 -13.62 8.24
N ALA A 166 7.52 -14.36 8.62
CA ALA A 166 7.39 -15.47 9.57
C ALA A 166 6.93 -15.02 10.97
N GLN A 167 7.35 -13.84 11.44
CA GLN A 167 6.88 -13.26 12.70
C GLN A 167 5.38 -12.89 12.62
N VAL A 168 4.95 -12.27 11.52
CA VAL A 168 3.55 -11.94 11.28
C VAL A 168 2.69 -13.21 11.19
N GLU A 169 3.18 -14.26 10.52
CA GLU A 169 2.47 -15.55 10.46
C GLU A 169 2.21 -16.14 11.83
N ARG A 170 3.22 -16.14 12.70
CA ARG A 170 3.11 -16.63 14.08
C ARG A 170 2.12 -15.80 14.89
N ALA A 171 2.16 -14.48 14.75
CA ALA A 171 1.28 -13.58 15.51
C ALA A 171 -0.18 -13.69 15.08
N LEU A 172 -0.45 -13.84 13.78
CA LEU A 172 -1.81 -13.86 13.23
C LEU A 172 -2.41 -15.26 13.12
N GLY A 173 -1.62 -16.33 13.29
CA GLY A 173 -2.07 -17.72 13.12
C GLY A 173 -2.53 -18.03 11.69
N ARG A 174 -2.12 -17.23 10.70
CA ARG A 174 -2.49 -17.37 9.28
C ARG A 174 -1.30 -17.05 8.41
N ARG A 175 -1.36 -17.51 7.16
CA ARG A 175 -0.32 -17.25 6.16
C ARG A 175 -0.17 -15.74 5.90
N ALA A 176 1.06 -15.26 5.94
CA ALA A 176 1.46 -13.88 5.72
C ALA A 176 2.66 -13.77 4.74
N ALA A 177 3.14 -14.90 4.22
CA ALA A 177 4.03 -14.97 3.07
C ALA A 177 3.36 -15.68 1.88
N ARG A 178 3.79 -15.37 0.66
CA ARG A 178 3.39 -16.14 -0.51
C ARG A 178 4.02 -17.53 -0.45
N GLY A 179 3.24 -18.56 -0.77
CA GLY A 179 3.79 -19.89 -0.99
C GLY A 179 4.64 -19.94 -2.24
N VAL A 180 5.82 -20.56 -2.14
CA VAL A 180 6.52 -21.03 -3.34
C VAL A 180 5.61 -22.08 -3.97
N SER A 181 5.04 -21.78 -5.14
CA SER A 181 4.29 -22.77 -5.91
C SER A 181 5.29 -23.82 -6.40
N ARG A 182 5.50 -24.88 -5.61
CA ARG A 182 6.16 -26.08 -6.12
C ARG A 182 5.12 -26.83 -6.93
N ARG A 183 5.18 -26.71 -8.25
CA ARG A 183 4.50 -27.63 -9.17
C ARG A 183 4.89 -29.06 -8.75
N PRO A 184 3.95 -30.01 -8.55
CA PRO A 184 4.29 -31.37 -8.21
C PRO A 184 5.29 -31.91 -9.25
N ARG A 185 6.46 -32.41 -8.82
CA ARG A 185 7.35 -33.15 -9.71
C ARG A 185 6.54 -34.34 -10.22
N LYS A 186 6.28 -34.40 -11.52
CA LYS A 186 5.70 -35.60 -12.16
C LYS A 186 6.63 -36.76 -11.82
N SER A 187 6.16 -37.73 -11.02
CA SER A 187 6.85 -39.00 -10.85
C SER A 187 6.95 -39.64 -12.24
N ARG A 188 8.16 -40.03 -12.66
CA ARG A 188 8.34 -40.93 -13.79
C ARG A 188 8.17 -42.35 -13.25
N SER A 189 6.97 -42.89 -13.44
CA SER A 189 6.56 -44.30 -13.29
C SER A 189 5.16 -44.32 -13.92
N ASP A 190 4.82 -45.03 -14.99
CA ASP A 190 5.30 -46.29 -15.55
C ASP A 190 5.02 -46.28 -17.06
N ASP A 191 5.97 -46.73 -17.86
CA ASP A 191 5.75 -47.19 -19.24
C ASP A 191 6.91 -48.12 -19.58
N ALA A 192 6.81 -49.35 -19.10
CA ALA A 192 7.59 -50.49 -19.54
C ALA A 192 6.70 -51.72 -19.42
N ASP A 193 5.65 -51.78 -20.25
CA ASP A 193 4.86 -52.99 -20.47
C ASP A 193 4.16 -52.93 -21.82
N LEU A 194 4.94 -52.90 -22.90
CA LEU A 194 4.53 -53.31 -24.25
C LEU A 194 5.80 -53.67 -25.02
N ASP A 195 6.14 -54.96 -25.08
CA ASP A 195 6.29 -55.70 -26.34
C ASP A 195 6.94 -57.06 -26.06
N LEU A 196 6.31 -58.13 -26.55
CA LEU A 196 6.88 -59.41 -27.00
C LEU A 196 5.75 -60.46 -27.03
N SER A 197 4.91 -60.35 -28.06
CA SER A 197 4.30 -61.53 -28.66
C SER A 197 5.34 -62.22 -29.54
N SER A 198 5.76 -63.42 -29.14
CA SER A 198 6.31 -64.49 -29.98
C SER A 198 6.04 -65.82 -29.30
#